data_AF-A0A6A5X617-F1
#
_entry.id   AF-A0A6A5X617-F1
#
_cell.length_a   1.000
_cell.length_b   1.000
_cell.length_c   1.000
_cell.angle_alpha   90.00
_cell.angle_beta   90.00
_cell.angle_gamma   90.00
#
_symmetry.space_group_name_H-M   'P 1'
#
loop_
_entity.id
_entity.type
_entity.pdbx_description
1 polymer ?
#
loop_
_entity_poly.entity_id
_entity_poly.type
_entity_poly.pdbx_seq_one_letter_code
_entity_poly.pdbx_strand_id
1 'polypeptide(L)'
;MHTPSLALTLSILTHTVLAGWDSKLCNGSGGCLGLTWFPGTDYKCPDGVTFTAQQLAGDLLALDNGHYEATTPEQFPTKCVRGTKPGPNDKLVVHTGEYGQLYYAFISEVCREEKPTADCYNQNPNPSSSTLCQITTKDGSGNCEQA
;
A
#
# COMPACT_ATOMS: atom_id res chain seq x y z
N MET A 1 2.57 31.87 42.07
CA MET A 1 3.46 31.45 40.97
C MET A 1 3.26 29.96 40.79
N HIS A 2 2.49 29.53 39.79
CA HIS A 2 2.21 28.12 39.50
C HIS A 2 2.92 27.77 38.19
N THR A 3 3.90 26.89 38.24
CA THR A 3 4.52 26.24 37.09
C THR A 3 3.62 25.10 36.62
N PRO A 4 3.18 25.05 35.36
CA PRO A 4 2.58 23.84 34.82
C PRO A 4 3.69 22.87 34.40
N SER A 5 3.65 21.67 34.97
CA SER A 5 4.44 20.51 34.51
C SER A 5 4.05 20.17 33.07
N LEU A 6 4.99 20.26 32.14
CA LEU A 6 4.85 19.68 30.81
C LEU A 6 4.85 18.15 30.93
N ALA A 7 3.67 17.55 30.79
CA ALA A 7 3.54 16.12 30.53
C ALA A 7 4.02 15.85 29.10
N LEU A 8 5.15 15.16 28.99
CA LEU A 8 5.67 14.62 27.75
C LEU A 8 4.73 13.49 27.30
N THR A 9 3.79 13.77 26.40
CA THR A 9 2.96 12.74 25.78
C THR A 9 3.83 11.90 24.85
N LEU A 10 4.21 10.72 25.34
CA LEU A 10 4.88 9.68 24.58
C LEU A 10 3.89 9.13 23.55
N SER A 11 3.99 9.57 22.29
CA SER A 11 3.23 8.99 21.17
C SER A 11 3.67 7.54 21.00
N ILE A 12 2.83 6.63 21.49
CA ILE A 12 2.96 5.20 21.26
C ILE A 12 2.71 4.99 19.77
N LEU A 13 3.79 4.81 18.99
CA LEU A 13 3.72 4.27 17.64
C LEU A 13 3.25 2.81 17.76
N THR A 14 1.93 2.64 17.92
CA THR A 14 1.30 1.34 17.82
C THR A 14 1.65 0.79 16.45
N HIS A 15 2.38 -0.33 16.44
CA HIS A 15 2.59 -1.15 15.25
C HIS A 15 1.26 -1.84 14.93
N THR A 16 0.23 -1.04 14.62
CA THR A 16 -0.92 -1.54 13.90
C THR A 16 -0.36 -1.97 12.57
N VAL A 17 -0.34 -3.28 12.33
CA VAL A 17 -0.30 -3.78 10.96
C VAL A 17 -1.41 -3.02 10.25
N LEU A 18 -1.03 -2.07 9.37
CA LEU A 18 -1.98 -1.29 8.59
C LEU A 18 -2.57 -2.27 7.58
N ALA A 19 -3.56 -3.04 8.03
CA ALA A 19 -4.30 -3.97 7.21
C ALA A 19 -5.64 -3.32 6.86
N GLY A 20 -5.86 -3.11 5.56
CA GLY A 20 -7.13 -2.68 5.02
C GLY A 20 -8.06 -3.86 4.77
N TRP A 21 -9.36 -3.63 4.82
CA TRP A 21 -10.31 -4.59 4.29
C TRP A 21 -10.48 -4.36 2.80
N ASP A 22 -10.21 -5.39 1.99
CA ASP A 22 -10.39 -5.35 0.55
C ASP A 22 -11.39 -6.40 0.10
N SER A 23 -12.56 -5.94 -0.38
CA SER A 23 -13.64 -6.80 -0.88
C SER A 23 -13.34 -7.48 -2.21
N LYS A 24 -12.31 -7.05 -2.96
CA LYS A 24 -11.91 -7.65 -4.24
C LYS A 24 -11.07 -8.92 -4.04
N LEU A 25 -10.57 -9.15 -2.82
CA LEU A 25 -9.77 -10.33 -2.51
C LEU A 25 -10.60 -11.61 -2.51
N CYS A 26 -9.91 -12.73 -2.70
CA CYS A 26 -10.49 -14.06 -2.51
C CYS A 26 -11.76 -14.29 -3.31
N ASN A 27 -11.66 -14.01 -4.61
CA ASN A 27 -12.76 -14.11 -5.59
C ASN A 27 -14.00 -13.29 -5.17
N GLY A 28 -13.80 -12.15 -4.52
CA GLY A 28 -14.88 -11.26 -4.06
C GLY A 28 -15.43 -11.60 -2.67
N SER A 29 -14.90 -12.61 -1.99
CA SER A 29 -15.28 -12.93 -0.60
C SER A 29 -14.75 -11.88 0.38
N GLY A 30 -13.71 -11.15 -0.02
CA GLY A 30 -13.02 -10.18 0.79
C GLY A 30 -11.91 -10.79 1.65
N GLY A 31 -11.06 -9.92 2.17
CA GLY A 31 -9.98 -10.30 3.05
C GLY A 31 -9.21 -9.10 3.55
N CYS A 32 -8.32 -9.36 4.50
CA CYS A 32 -7.43 -8.35 5.05
C CYS A 32 -6.16 -8.27 4.23
N LEU A 33 -5.81 -7.07 3.77
CA LEU A 33 -4.64 -6.80 2.96
C LEU A 33 -3.69 -5.89 3.73
N GLY A 34 -2.44 -6.32 3.92
CA GLY A 34 -1.43 -5.50 4.58
C GLY A 34 -0.17 -5.31 3.76
N LEU A 35 0.40 -4.12 3.86
CA LEU A 35 1.69 -3.79 3.25
C LEU A 35 2.85 -4.65 3.79
N THR A 36 3.65 -5.23 2.89
CA THR A 36 4.86 -5.98 3.28
C THR A 36 5.99 -5.07 3.77
N TRP A 37 6.04 -3.83 3.30
CA TRP A 37 7.06 -2.85 3.67
C TRP A 37 6.63 -1.44 3.26
N PHE A 38 7.00 -0.47 4.09
CA PHE A 38 6.78 0.94 3.86
C PHE A 38 8.12 1.70 3.78
N PRO A 39 8.34 2.56 2.76
CA PRO A 39 9.62 3.25 2.58
C PRO A 39 10.04 4.17 3.73
N GLY A 40 9.09 4.81 4.42
CA GLY A 40 9.42 5.71 5.52
C GLY A 40 10.03 7.06 5.11
N THR A 41 10.17 7.32 3.82
CA THR A 41 10.80 8.54 3.27
C THR A 41 9.93 9.18 2.19
N ASP A 42 10.28 10.41 1.85
CA ASP A 42 9.66 11.15 0.76
C ASP A 42 10.08 10.56 -0.59
N TYR A 43 9.29 10.86 -1.61
CA TYR A 43 9.57 10.48 -2.99
C TYR A 43 9.51 11.70 -3.90
N LYS A 44 10.35 11.70 -4.93
CA LYS A 44 10.40 12.73 -5.95
C LYS A 44 10.26 12.09 -7.34
N CYS A 45 9.37 12.65 -8.13
CA CYS A 45 9.16 12.28 -9.52
C CYS A 45 9.92 13.23 -10.47
N PRO A 46 10.25 12.77 -11.69
CA PRO A 46 10.93 13.60 -12.69
C PRO A 46 10.05 14.72 -13.26
N ASP A 47 8.73 14.64 -13.11
CA ASP A 47 7.79 15.72 -13.42
C ASP A 47 7.79 16.85 -12.37
N GLY A 48 8.62 16.73 -11.32
CA GLY A 48 8.79 17.72 -10.27
C GLY A 48 7.84 17.56 -9.09
N VAL A 49 6.91 16.59 -9.13
CA VAL A 49 6.07 16.28 -7.97
C VAL A 49 6.88 15.59 -6.88
N THR A 50 6.66 16.01 -5.65
CA THR A 50 7.21 15.37 -4.45
C THR A 50 6.05 15.00 -3.53
N PHE A 51 6.08 13.81 -2.95
CA PHE A 51 5.14 13.40 -1.92
C PHE A 51 5.89 12.98 -0.66
N THR A 52 5.31 13.37 0.46
CA THR A 52 5.83 13.03 1.78
C THR A 52 5.59 11.56 2.10
N ALA A 53 6.35 11.01 3.05
CA ALA A 53 6.08 9.68 3.58
C ALA A 53 4.60 9.53 4.03
N GLN A 54 4.00 10.55 4.65
CA GLN A 54 2.61 10.46 5.11
C GLN A 54 1.60 10.34 3.95
N GLN A 55 1.82 11.08 2.86
CA GLN A 55 0.98 10.98 1.66
C GLN A 55 1.11 9.62 1.01
N LEU A 56 2.34 9.12 0.89
CA LEU A 56 2.63 7.78 0.42
C LEU A 56 1.92 6.71 1.26
N ALA A 57 1.91 6.85 2.59
CA ALA A 57 1.20 5.93 3.48
C ALA A 57 -0.32 5.95 3.24
N GLY A 58 -0.88 7.14 2.96
CA GLY A 58 -2.29 7.30 2.61
C GLY A 58 -2.68 6.57 1.32
N ASP A 59 -1.91 6.76 0.25
CA ASP A 59 -2.15 6.11 -1.05
C ASP A 59 -1.98 4.59 -0.96
N LEU A 60 -1.01 4.11 -0.18
CA LEU A 60 -0.79 2.69 0.06
C LEU A 60 -1.91 2.07 0.91
N LEU A 61 -2.41 2.79 1.92
CA LEU A 61 -3.58 2.36 2.68
C LEU A 61 -4.85 2.36 1.82
N ALA A 62 -5.00 3.30 0.89
CA ALA A 62 -6.11 3.29 -0.06
C ALA A 62 -6.04 2.04 -0.96
N LEU A 63 -4.85 1.71 -1.47
CA LEU A 63 -4.62 0.47 -2.19
C LEU A 63 -5.03 -0.75 -1.35
N ASP A 64 -4.59 -0.83 -0.09
CA ASP A 64 -4.93 -1.94 0.81
C ASP A 64 -6.43 -2.01 1.16
N ASN A 65 -7.18 -0.93 0.99
CA ASN A 65 -8.63 -0.88 1.11
C ASN A 65 -9.37 -1.14 -0.22
N GLY A 66 -8.67 -1.66 -1.23
CA GLY A 66 -9.28 -2.04 -2.51
C GLY A 66 -9.37 -0.92 -3.55
N HIS A 67 -8.77 0.26 -3.30
CA HIS A 67 -8.76 1.37 -4.26
C HIS A 67 -7.67 1.19 -5.33
N TYR A 68 -7.78 0.15 -6.15
CA TYR A 68 -6.88 -0.10 -7.27
C TYR A 68 -7.63 -0.71 -8.45
N GLU A 69 -6.98 -0.68 -9.61
CA GLU A 69 -7.39 -1.42 -10.79
C GLU A 69 -6.41 -2.58 -11.04
N ALA A 70 -6.92 -3.66 -11.65
CA ALA A 70 -6.05 -4.75 -12.11
C ALA A 70 -5.24 -4.30 -13.33
N THR A 71 -3.99 -4.76 -13.41
CA THR A 71 -3.08 -4.51 -14.55
C THR A 71 -2.64 -5.83 -15.16
N THR A 72 -2.17 -5.77 -16.41
CA THR A 72 -1.56 -6.92 -17.09
C THR A 72 -0.04 -6.93 -16.92
N PRO A 73 0.63 -8.07 -17.15
CA PRO A 73 2.09 -8.14 -17.12
C PRO A 73 2.78 -7.17 -18.10
N GLU A 74 2.15 -6.86 -19.24
CA GLU A 74 2.71 -5.94 -20.25
C GLU A 74 2.68 -4.48 -19.79
N GLN A 75 1.71 -4.12 -18.95
CA GLN A 75 1.56 -2.77 -18.38
C GLN A 75 2.35 -2.63 -17.07
N PHE A 76 2.69 -3.74 -16.42
CA PHE A 76 3.34 -3.72 -15.11
C PHE A 76 4.84 -3.43 -15.23
N PRO A 77 5.44 -2.68 -14.27
CA PRO A 77 6.87 -2.42 -14.26
C PRO A 77 7.71 -3.70 -14.28
N THR A 78 8.71 -3.74 -15.16
CA THR A 78 9.63 -4.89 -15.27
C THR A 78 10.68 -4.92 -14.16
N LYS A 79 10.84 -3.81 -13.43
CA LYS A 79 11.75 -3.68 -12.29
C LYS A 79 10.97 -3.08 -11.13
N CYS A 80 11.06 -3.71 -9.97
CA CYS A 80 10.50 -3.15 -8.74
C CYS A 80 11.60 -2.58 -7.85
N VAL A 81 11.20 -1.64 -6.99
CA VAL A 81 12.01 -1.16 -5.88
C VAL A 81 12.52 -2.34 -5.06
N ARG A 82 13.78 -2.24 -4.61
CA ARG A 82 14.46 -3.31 -3.84
C ARG A 82 14.58 -4.66 -4.56
N GLY A 83 14.31 -4.74 -5.86
CA GLY A 83 14.42 -5.97 -6.64
C GLY A 83 13.36 -7.01 -6.32
N THR A 84 12.26 -6.62 -5.66
CA THR A 84 11.10 -7.49 -5.47
C THR A 84 10.53 -7.92 -6.82
N LYS A 85 9.85 -9.06 -6.85
CA LYS A 85 9.24 -9.57 -8.08
C LYS A 85 7.92 -10.25 -7.72
N PRO A 86 6.87 -10.04 -8.53
CA PRO A 86 5.64 -10.81 -8.37
C PRO A 86 5.91 -12.29 -8.65
N GLY A 87 5.26 -13.14 -7.86
CA GLY A 87 5.11 -14.56 -8.14
C GLY A 87 4.12 -14.81 -9.29
N PRO A 88 4.05 -16.06 -9.79
CA PRO A 88 3.22 -16.41 -10.95
C PRO A 88 1.70 -16.29 -10.69
N ASN A 89 1.27 -16.26 -9.42
CA ASN A 89 -0.13 -16.18 -9.03
C ASN A 89 -0.48 -14.84 -8.36
N ASP A 90 0.46 -13.91 -8.26
CA ASP A 90 0.20 -12.62 -7.64
C ASP A 90 -0.68 -11.76 -8.58
N LYS A 91 -1.60 -11.01 -7.99
CA LYS A 91 -2.40 -10.03 -8.73
C LYS A 91 -1.59 -8.77 -8.92
N LEU A 92 -1.46 -8.34 -10.17
CA LEU A 92 -0.80 -7.08 -10.50
C LEU A 92 -1.85 -5.97 -10.44
N VAL A 93 -1.57 -4.91 -9.68
CA VAL A 93 -2.52 -3.82 -9.44
C VAL A 93 -1.86 -2.45 -9.59
N VAL A 94 -2.68 -1.45 -9.88
CA VAL A 94 -2.28 -0.04 -9.94
C VAL A 94 -3.28 0.82 -9.18
N HIS A 95 -2.77 1.66 -8.29
CA HIS A 95 -3.51 2.73 -7.65
C HIS A 95 -3.10 4.08 -8.26
N THR A 96 -4.06 4.98 -8.48
CA THR A 96 -3.77 6.36 -8.88
C THR A 96 -3.87 7.24 -7.64
N GLY A 97 -2.74 7.76 -7.18
CA GLY A 97 -2.69 8.59 -5.97
C GLY A 97 -3.22 10.00 -6.18
N GLU A 98 -3.23 10.78 -5.11
CA GLU A 98 -3.84 12.12 -5.06
C GLU A 98 -3.34 13.07 -6.17
N TYR A 99 -2.03 13.07 -6.46
CA TYR A 99 -1.45 13.93 -7.51
C TYR A 99 -1.34 13.24 -8.88
N GLY A 100 -2.02 12.10 -9.05
CA GLY A 100 -2.13 11.37 -10.31
C GLY A 100 -1.00 10.39 -10.61
N GLN A 101 -0.04 10.20 -9.69
CA GLN A 101 1.02 9.20 -9.83
C GLN A 101 0.44 7.80 -9.79
N LEU A 102 1.09 6.89 -10.51
CA LEU A 102 0.66 5.51 -10.58
C LEU A 102 1.52 4.68 -9.63
N TYR A 103 0.86 4.02 -8.68
CA TYR A 103 1.43 3.15 -7.66
C TYR A 103 1.18 1.71 -8.08
N TYR A 104 2.19 1.10 -8.69
CA TYR A 104 2.15 -0.30 -9.09
C TYR A 104 2.51 -1.18 -7.91
N ALA A 105 1.66 -2.14 -7.58
CA ALA A 105 1.90 -3.13 -6.54
C ALA A 105 1.48 -4.51 -7.02
N PHE A 106 1.95 -5.54 -6.34
CA PHE A 106 1.43 -6.89 -6.51
C PHE A 106 0.88 -7.42 -5.18
N ILE A 107 -0.20 -8.18 -5.27
CA ILE A 107 -0.92 -8.75 -4.13
C ILE A 107 -0.78 -10.27 -4.14
N SER A 108 -0.29 -10.82 -3.04
CA SER A 108 -0.27 -12.25 -2.76
C SER A 108 -1.46 -12.60 -1.88
N GLU A 109 -2.42 -13.33 -2.43
CA GLU A 109 -3.64 -13.71 -1.72
C GLU A 109 -3.46 -15.00 -0.92
N VAL A 110 -4.00 -15.02 0.30
CA VAL A 110 -4.19 -16.28 1.07
C VAL A 110 -5.64 -16.38 1.51
N CYS A 111 -6.40 -17.17 0.77
CA CYS A 111 -7.83 -17.36 0.98
C CYS A 111 -8.09 -18.65 1.75
N ARG A 112 -8.75 -18.53 2.90
CA ARG A 112 -9.04 -19.62 3.83
C ARG A 112 -10.53 -19.75 4.14
N GLU A 113 -11.23 -18.63 4.15
CA GLU A 113 -12.63 -18.50 4.53
C GLU A 113 -13.47 -18.03 3.34
N GLU A 114 -14.61 -18.68 3.11
CA GLU A 114 -15.54 -18.32 2.03
C GLU A 114 -16.43 -17.12 2.38
N LYS A 115 -16.65 -16.85 3.67
CA LYS A 115 -17.51 -15.76 4.18
C LYS A 115 -16.86 -15.06 5.37
N PRO A 116 -15.70 -14.43 5.16
CA PRO A 116 -14.97 -13.72 6.21
C PRO A 116 -15.76 -12.50 6.73
N THR A 117 -15.56 -12.16 8.01
CA THR A 117 -16.06 -10.90 8.59
C THR A 117 -15.08 -9.76 8.27
N ALA A 118 -15.59 -8.57 7.95
CA ALA A 118 -14.76 -7.39 7.70
C ALA A 118 -14.13 -6.81 8.99
N ASP A 119 -13.18 -7.54 9.58
CA ASP A 119 -12.48 -7.16 10.81
C ASP A 119 -11.00 -7.59 10.77
N CYS A 120 -10.16 -6.69 10.27
CA CYS A 120 -8.72 -6.92 10.17
C CYS A 120 -7.96 -6.72 11.49
N TYR A 121 -8.61 -6.17 12.51
CA TYR A 121 -7.98 -5.91 13.80
C TYR A 121 -8.09 -7.13 14.74
N ASN A 122 -9.26 -7.75 14.80
CA ASN A 122 -9.50 -8.85 15.74
C ASN A 122 -9.48 -10.23 15.08
N GLN A 123 -9.81 -10.33 13.79
CA GLN A 123 -9.98 -11.63 13.12
C GLN A 123 -8.97 -11.88 12.01
N ASN A 124 -8.50 -10.83 11.33
CA ASN A 124 -7.58 -10.90 10.18
C ASN A 124 -7.90 -12.05 9.20
N PRO A 125 -9.17 -12.21 8.77
CA PRO A 125 -9.56 -13.32 7.92
C PRO A 125 -9.05 -13.10 6.49
N ASN A 126 -8.77 -14.20 5.79
CA ASN A 126 -8.15 -14.20 4.45
C ASN A 126 -6.93 -13.26 4.35
N PRO A 127 -5.90 -13.45 5.21
CA PRO A 127 -4.78 -12.52 5.34
C PRO A 127 -3.92 -12.53 4.07
N SER A 128 -3.87 -11.41 3.38
CA SER A 128 -3.12 -11.21 2.14
C SER A 128 -2.10 -10.10 2.31
N SER A 129 -1.14 -10.03 1.40
CA SER A 129 -0.11 -9.00 1.45
C SER A 129 0.01 -8.25 0.14
N SER A 130 0.25 -6.95 0.23
CA SER A 130 0.57 -6.08 -0.91
C SER A 130 2.03 -5.68 -0.85
N THR A 131 2.68 -5.63 -2.02
CA THR A 131 4.07 -5.17 -2.13
C THR A 131 4.15 -4.09 -3.19
N LEU A 132 4.56 -2.89 -2.78
CA LEU A 132 4.86 -1.81 -3.69
C LEU A 132 5.98 -2.23 -4.64
N CYS A 133 5.71 -2.17 -5.95
CA CYS A 133 6.68 -2.43 -6.99
C CYS A 133 7.34 -1.12 -7.45
N GLN A 134 6.55 -0.14 -7.88
CA GLN A 134 7.10 1.11 -8.41
C GLN A 134 6.08 2.24 -8.33
N ILE A 135 6.56 3.47 -8.23
CA ILE A 135 5.75 4.68 -8.39
C ILE A 135 6.23 5.39 -9.65
N THR A 136 5.29 5.86 -10.48
CA THR A 136 5.61 6.58 -11.72
C THR A 136 4.85 7.88 -11.83
N THR A 137 5.33 8.75 -12.71
CA THR A 137 4.61 9.95 -13.16
C THR A 137 3.23 9.58 -13.70
N LYS A 138 2.34 10.57 -13.77
CA LYS A 138 0.94 10.36 -14.20
C LYS A 138 0.79 9.73 -15.59
N ASP A 139 1.72 10.00 -16.49
CA ASP A 139 1.76 9.44 -17.84
C ASP A 139 2.54 8.11 -17.93
N GLY A 140 3.09 7.62 -16.81
CA GLY A 140 3.91 6.41 -16.72
C GLY A 140 5.31 6.54 -17.34
N SER A 141 5.73 7.74 -17.78
CA SER A 141 6.98 7.92 -18.52
C SER A 141 8.23 7.98 -17.63
N GLY A 142 8.06 8.33 -16.35
CA GLY A 142 9.16 8.53 -15.41
C GLY A 142 8.97 7.81 -14.09
N ASN A 143 10.05 7.27 -13.54
CA ASN A 143 10.04 6.60 -12.25
C ASN A 143 10.25 7.62 -11.13
N CYS A 144 9.44 7.54 -10.09
CA CYS A 144 9.65 8.32 -8.88
C CYS A 144 10.61 7.58 -7.95
N GLU A 145 11.52 8.33 -7.34
CA GLU A 145 12.61 7.80 -6.53
C GLU A 145 12.51 8.30 -5.10
N GLN A 146 13.04 7.53 -4.15
CA GLN A 146 13.18 7.99 -2.76
C GLN A 146 14.14 9.18 -2.73
N ALA A 147 13.71 10.26 -2.06
CA ALA A 147 14.46 11.49 -1.93
C ALA A 147 15.42 11.48 -0.71
#